data_AF-A0A1H4RK79-F1
#
_entry.id   AF-A0A1H4RK79-F1
#
_cell.length_a   1.000
_cell.length_b   1.000
_cell.length_c   1.000
_cell.angle_alpha   90.00
_cell.angle_beta   90.00
_cell.angle_gamma   90.00
#
_symmetry.space_group_name_H-M   'P 1'
#
loop_
_entity.id
_entity.type
_entity.pdbx_description
1 polymer ?
#
loop_
_entity_poly.entity_id
_entity_poly.type
_entity_poly.pdbx_seq_one_letter_code
_entity_poly.pdbx_strand_id
1 'polypeptide(L)'
;MERKVSKFGNSLGLTMTEALKQVGLDLGDTVRIDVRESEGEIVIKKIQKVALPAGISADFLDTLAEVMSEYDETLKGLKDR
;
A
#
# COMPACT_ATOMS: atom_id res chain seq x y z
N MET A 1 -1.49 -12.27 16.89
CA MET A 1 -0.53 -13.41 16.92
C MET A 1 0.70 -12.97 17.70
N GLU A 2 1.27 -13.84 18.53
CA GLU A 2 2.51 -13.53 19.24
C GLU A 2 3.69 -14.23 18.56
N ARG A 3 4.81 -13.51 18.45
CA ARG A 3 6.04 -14.00 17.82
C ARG A 3 7.25 -13.45 18.58
N LYS A 4 8.28 -14.29 18.71
CA LYS A 4 9.52 -13.93 19.41
C LYS A 4 10.49 -13.23 18.45
N VAL A 5 11.01 -12.08 18.86
CA VAL A 5 12.12 -11.42 18.18
C VAL A 5 13.37 -12.31 18.26
N SER A 6 13.98 -12.59 17.12
CA SER A 6 15.15 -13.46 17.00
C SER A 6 16.31 -12.73 16.34
N LYS A 7 17.53 -13.19 16.62
CA LYS A 7 18.75 -12.63 16.04
C LYS A 7 19.03 -13.29 14.69
N PHE A 8 19.22 -12.47 13.65
CA PHE A 8 19.60 -12.87 12.31
C PHE A 8 20.93 -12.21 11.97
N GLY A 9 22.04 -12.93 12.16
CA GLY A 9 23.38 -12.34 12.04
C GLY A 9 23.59 -11.21 13.05
N ASN A 10 23.85 -9.99 12.55
CA ASN A 10 23.98 -8.79 13.37
C ASN A 10 22.67 -7.99 13.55
N SER A 11 21.56 -8.52 13.04
CA SER A 11 20.25 -7.86 13.06
C SER A 11 19.27 -8.58 13.98
N LEU A 12 18.20 -7.88 14.35
CA LEU A 12 17.02 -8.47 14.97
C LEU A 12 15.92 -8.58 13.91
N GLY A 13 15.09 -9.60 14.01
CA GLY A 13 13.99 -9.81 13.08
C GLY A 13 12.86 -10.66 13.67
N LEU A 14 11.80 -10.78 12.89
CA LEU A 14 10.60 -11.54 13.21
C LEU A 14 10.19 -12.39 12.01
N THR A 15 9.70 -13.60 12.25
CA THR A 15 9.05 -14.41 11.21
C THR A 15 7.55 -14.14 11.20
N MET A 16 7.03 -13.77 10.02
CA MET A 16 5.64 -13.32 9.85
C MET A 16 4.97 -13.87 8.59
N THR A 17 5.39 -15.05 8.11
CA THR A 17 4.92 -15.67 6.85
C THR A 17 3.40 -15.66 6.68
N GLU A 18 2.65 -16.10 7.69
CA GLU A 18 1.19 -16.15 7.61
C GLU A 18 0.54 -14.75 7.60
N ALA A 19 1.12 -13.78 8.33
CA ALA A 19 0.63 -12.40 8.29
C ALA A 19 0.89 -11.73 6.94
N LEU A 20 2.07 -11.98 6.33
CA LEU A 20 2.41 -11.46 4.99
C LEU A 20 1.44 -12.00 3.93
N LYS A 21 1.11 -13.31 3.98
CA LYS A 21 0.12 -13.91 3.08
C LYS A 21 -1.27 -13.28 3.22
N GLN A 22 -1.71 -13.01 4.47
CA GLN A 22 -3.01 -12.38 4.74
C GLN A 22 -3.15 -10.99 4.11
N VAL A 23 -2.04 -10.27 3.94
CA VAL A 23 -2.01 -8.94 3.29
C VAL A 23 -1.53 -9.01 1.83
N GLY A 24 -1.38 -10.22 1.27
CA GLY A 24 -0.99 -10.44 -0.12
C GLY A 24 0.41 -9.92 -0.45
N LEU A 25 1.36 -10.06 0.47
CA LEU A 25 2.78 -9.77 0.26
C LEU A 25 3.55 -11.05 -0.04
N ASP A 26 4.34 -11.02 -1.11
CA ASP A 26 5.18 -12.13 -1.55
C ASP A 26 6.68 -11.77 -1.55
N LEU A 27 7.52 -12.80 -1.74
CA LEU A 27 8.96 -12.63 -1.84
C LEU A 27 9.31 -11.66 -2.99
N GLY A 28 10.04 -10.59 -2.67
CA GLY A 28 10.44 -9.56 -3.63
C GLY A 28 9.56 -8.31 -3.62
N ASP A 29 8.41 -8.34 -2.93
CA ASP A 29 7.58 -7.15 -2.74
C ASP A 29 8.30 -6.10 -1.90
N THR A 30 8.07 -4.82 -2.24
CA THR A 30 8.53 -3.69 -1.43
C THR A 30 7.41 -3.22 -0.51
N VAL A 31 7.75 -2.99 0.75
CA VAL A 31 6.84 -2.47 1.77
C VAL A 31 7.31 -1.13 2.31
N ARG A 32 6.36 -0.30 2.76
CA ARG A 32 6.64 0.88 3.57
C ARG A 32 6.53 0.49 5.03
N ILE A 33 7.50 0.94 5.82
CA ILE A 33 7.54 0.72 7.26
C ILE A 33 7.43 2.09 7.93
N ASP A 34 6.36 2.28 8.70
CA ASP A 34 6.17 3.46 9.53
C ASP A 34 6.37 3.05 11.00
N VAL A 35 7.22 3.76 11.74
CA VAL A 35 7.46 3.51 13.17
C VAL A 35 6.75 4.58 13.99
N ARG A 36 5.80 4.17 14.83
CA ARG A 36 5.06 5.04 15.74
C ARG A 36 5.58 4.86 17.15
N GLU A 37 6.69 5.53 17.45
CA GLU A 37 7.42 5.35 18.72
C GLU A 37 6.56 5.63 19.96
N SER A 38 5.65 6.61 19.90
CA SER A 38 4.74 6.96 21.00
C SER A 38 3.75 5.86 21.35
N GLU A 39 3.38 5.03 20.38
CA GLU A 39 2.44 3.91 20.53
C GLU A 39 3.19 2.58 20.69
N GLY A 40 4.50 2.57 20.47
CA GLY A 40 5.30 1.34 20.44
C GLY A 40 5.00 0.45 19.24
N GLU A 41 4.50 1.02 18.14
CA GLU A 41 4.01 0.27 16.98
C GLU A 41 4.93 0.37 15.76
N ILE A 42 4.99 -0.71 14.97
CA ILE A 42 5.56 -0.74 13.64
C ILE A 42 4.44 -1.11 12.66
N VAL A 43 4.13 -0.22 11.72
CA VAL A 43 3.08 -0.42 10.73
C VAL A 43 3.74 -0.75 9.38
N ILE A 44 3.42 -1.92 8.85
CA ILE A 44 3.92 -2.39 7.55
C ILE A 44 2.80 -2.28 6.52
N LYS A 45 3.05 -1.55 5.43
CA LYS A 45 2.08 -1.35 4.35
C LYS A 45 2.66 -1.83 3.02
N LYS A 46 1.86 -2.57 2.25
CA LYS A 46 2.20 -2.89 0.86
C LYS A 46 2.36 -1.60 0.06
N ILE A 47 3.47 -1.43 -0.65
CA ILE A 47 3.61 -0.31 -1.56
C ILE A 47 2.91 -0.69 -2.86
N GLN A 48 1.75 -0.11 -3.12
CA GLN A 48 1.27 -0.02 -4.49
C GLN A 48 2.11 1.03 -5.20
N LYS A 49 3.26 0.61 -5.75
CA LYS A 49 3.93 1.43 -6.75
C LYS A 49 3.03 1.39 -7.97
N VAL A 50 2.14 2.36 -8.10
CA VAL A 50 1.55 2.67 -9.39
C VAL A 50 2.72 3.20 -10.21
N ALA A 51 3.39 2.29 -10.93
CA ALA A 51 4.30 2.71 -11.98
C ALA A 51 3.41 3.37 -13.02
N LEU A 52 3.36 4.70 -12.98
CA LEU A 52 2.70 5.47 -14.02
C LEU A 52 3.27 4.99 -15.36
N PRO A 53 2.43 4.59 -16.33
CA PRO A 53 2.87 4.30 -17.68
C PRO A 53 3.76 5.45 -18.18
N ALA A 54 4.82 5.13 -18.90
CA ALA A 54 5.70 6.16 -19.46
C ALA A 54 4.87 7.18 -20.25
N GLY A 55 4.97 8.47 -19.87
CA GLY A 55 4.19 9.56 -20.48
C GLY A 55 2.95 9.99 -19.69
N ILE A 56 2.62 9.35 -18.56
CA ILE A 56 1.55 9.80 -17.65
C ILE A 56 2.21 10.46 -16.42
N SER A 57 1.92 11.74 -16.19
CA SER A 57 2.36 12.46 -14.99
C SER A 57 1.44 12.17 -13.81
N ALA A 58 1.96 12.36 -12.58
CA ALA A 58 1.13 12.30 -11.38
C ALA A 58 0.03 13.37 -11.41
N ASP A 59 0.36 14.58 -11.84
CA ASP A 59 -0.57 15.71 -12.02
C ASP A 59 -1.74 15.38 -12.96
N PHE A 60 -1.50 14.56 -13.98
CA PHE A 60 -2.57 14.08 -14.86
C PHE A 60 -3.55 13.18 -14.12
N LEU A 61 -3.07 12.29 -13.25
CA LEU A 61 -3.95 11.45 -12.44
C LEU A 61 -4.74 12.26 -11.41
N ASP A 62 -4.11 13.26 -10.81
CA ASP A 62 -4.78 14.15 -9.85
C ASP A 62 -5.90 14.93 -10.54
N THR A 63 -5.63 15.49 -11.73
CA THR A 63 -6.63 16.18 -12.55
C THR A 63 -7.75 15.22 -12.99
N LEU A 64 -7.39 14.00 -13.40
CA LEU A 64 -8.37 12.98 -13.77
C LEU A 64 -9.28 12.60 -12.60
N ALA A 65 -8.70 12.46 -11.39
CA ALA A 65 -9.47 12.16 -10.18
C ALA A 65 -10.43 13.30 -9.82
N GLU A 66 -10.00 14.55 -9.97
CA GLU A 66 -10.85 15.73 -9.75
C GLU A 66 -12.03 15.76 -10.74
N VAL A 67 -11.77 15.56 -12.04
CA VAL A 67 -12.83 15.49 -13.06
C VAL A 67 -13.77 14.30 -12.82
N MET A 68 -13.24 13.12 -12.50
CA MET A 68 -14.08 11.95 -12.17
C MET A 68 -14.99 12.23 -10.96
N SER A 69 -14.50 12.97 -9.97
CA SER A 69 -15.29 13.37 -8.81
C SER A 69 -16.33 14.43 -9.15
N GLU A 70 -16.01 15.42 -10.00
CA GLU A 70 -16.92 16.49 -10.40
C GLU A 70 -18.12 15.94 -11.19
N TYR A 71 -17.89 14.95 -12.04
CA TYR A 71 -18.90 14.37 -12.92
C TYR A 71 -19.48 13.03 -12.42
N ASP A 72 -19.21 12.63 -11.18
CA ASP A 72 -19.58 11.32 -10.62
C ASP A 72 -21.08 11.00 -10.77
N GLU A 73 -21.96 11.96 -10.48
CA GLU A 73 -23.42 11.79 -10.65
C GLU A 73 -23.82 11.60 -12.12
N THR A 74 -23.18 12.34 -13.03
CA THR A 74 -23.44 12.25 -14.47
C THR A 74 -22.96 10.91 -15.03
N LEU A 75 -21.76 10.48 -14.62
CA LEU A 75 -21.17 9.20 -15.01
C LEU A 75 -21.99 8.01 -14.48
N LYS A 76 -22.48 8.10 -13.24
CA LYS A 76 -23.41 7.11 -12.67
C LYS A 76 -24.74 7.07 -13.42
N GLY A 77 -25.27 8.23 -13.82
CA GLY A 77 -26.51 8.30 -14.61
C GLY A 77 -26.42 7.69 -16.01
N LEU A 78 -25.21 7.59 -16.57
CA LEU A 78 -24.95 6.91 -17.85
C LEU A 78 -24.88 5.39 -17.74
N LYS A 79 -24.72 4.83 -16.53
CA LYS A 79 -24.63 3.39 -16.27
C LYS A 79 -25.95 2.66 -16.49
N ASP A 80 -27.07 3.34 -16.29
CA ASP A 80 -28.43 2.76 -16.38
C ASP A 80 -29.07 2.92 -17.78
N ARG A 81 -28.26 3.15 -18.82
CA ARG A 81 -28.68 3.23 -20.23
C ARG A 81 -28.02 2.18 -21.11
#